data_AF-R1I2X2-F1
#
_entry.id   AF-R1I2X2-F1
#
_cell.length_a   1.000
_cell.length_b   1.000
_cell.length_c   1.000
_cell.angle_alpha   90.00
_cell.angle_beta   90.00
_cell.angle_gamma   90.00
#
_symmetry.space_group_name_H-M   'P 1'
#
loop_
_entity.id
_entity.type
_entity.pdbx_description
1 polymer ?
#
loop_
_entity_poly.entity_id
_entity_poly.type
_entity_poly.pdbx_seq_one_letter_code
_entity_poly.pdbx_strand_id
1 'polypeptide(L)' 'MADRTHTCPGGCGRQVFTDQFACRADWYRLPLDYRRAITSNYRVHPTNHLAAMAAAMEWYRANRGTTSA' A
#
# COMPACT_ATOMS: atom_id res chain seq x y z
N MET A 1 11.80 21.82 -3.51
CA MET A 1 10.90 20.94 -2.74
C MET A 1 11.20 19.53 -3.21
N ALA A 2 11.76 18.66 -2.35
CA ALA A 2 12.05 17.29 -2.75
C ALA A 2 10.75 16.61 -3.18
N ASP A 3 10.76 15.98 -4.35
CA ASP A 3 9.66 15.19 -4.86
C ASP A 3 9.40 14.04 -3.86
N ARG A 4 8.41 14.24 -2.99
CA ARG A 4 8.04 13.29 -1.94
C ARG A 4 7.16 12.22 -2.56
N THR A 5 7.70 11.50 -3.53
CA THR A 5 7.00 10.43 -4.23
C THR A 5 7.75 9.11 -4.09
N HIS A 6 7.02 8.00 -4.11
CA HIS A 6 7.56 6.65 -4.18
C HIS A 6 6.81 5.82 -5.22
N THR A 7 7.43 4.73 -5.64
CA THR A 7 6.82 3.82 -6.59
C THR A 7 5.70 3.02 -5.92
N CYS A 8 4.54 2.96 -6.56
CA CYS A 8 3.38 2.26 -6.02
C CYS A 8 3.72 0.79 -5.70
N PRO A 9 3.48 0.34 -4.45
CA PRO A 9 3.77 -1.02 -4.06
C PRO A 9 2.81 -2.03 -4.67
N GLY A 10 1.79 -1.64 -5.44
CA GLY A 10 0.92 -2.59 -6.16
C GLY A 10 1.55 -3.17 -7.44
N GLY A 11 2.64 -2.59 -7.94
CA GLY A 11 3.33 -3.04 -9.16
C GLY A 11 2.85 -2.38 -10.44
N CYS A 12 1.97 -1.37 -10.37
CA CYS A 12 1.46 -0.65 -11.55
C CYS A 12 2.44 0.37 -12.17
N GLY A 13 3.63 0.55 -11.58
CA GLY A 13 4.66 1.47 -12.08
C GLY A 13 4.40 2.97 -11.85
N ARG A 14 3.28 3.36 -11.24
CA ARG A 14 2.95 4.77 -10.96
C ARG A 14 3.76 5.31 -9.77
N GLN A 15 4.18 6.58 -9.86
CA GLN A 15 4.67 7.34 -8.71
C GLN A 15 3.49 7.86 -7.90
N VAL A 16 3.55 7.75 -6.58
CA VAL A 16 2.54 8.23 -5.64
C VAL A 16 3.21 9.07 -4.56
N PHE A 17 2.49 10.01 -3.98
CA PHE A 17 3.03 10.83 -2.89
C PHE A 17 3.32 9.98 -1.65
N THR A 18 4.34 10.34 -0.86
CA THR A 18 4.78 9.58 0.32
C THR A 18 3.78 9.59 1.47
N ASP A 19 2.78 10.47 1.42
CA ASP A 19 1.63 10.46 2.32
C ASP A 19 0.56 9.43 1.91
N GLN A 20 0.66 8.85 0.71
CA GLN A 20 -0.24 7.82 0.19
C GLN A 20 0.44 6.46 0.16
N PHE A 21 -0.18 5.42 0.71
CA PHE A 21 0.41 4.09 0.68
C PHE A 21 0.58 3.54 -0.75
N ALA A 22 -0.47 3.65 -1.57
CA ALA A 22 -0.52 3.13 -2.94
C ALA A 22 -1.41 4.02 -3.82
N CYS A 23 -1.35 3.82 -5.14
CA CYS A 23 -2.22 4.56 -6.05
C CYS A 23 -3.68 4.17 -5.82
N ARG A 24 -4.63 5.02 -6.23
CA ARG A 24 -6.07 4.75 -6.02
C ARG A 24 -6.51 3.36 -6.50
N ALA A 25 -6.07 2.93 -7.68
CA ALA A 25 -6.45 1.64 -8.25
C ALA A 25 -5.97 0.47 -7.37
N ASP A 26 -4.68 0.45 -7.02
CA ASP A 26 -4.11 -0.60 -6.17
C ASP A 26 -4.65 -0.55 -4.74
N TRP A 27 -4.86 0.66 -4.21
CA TRP A 27 -5.49 0.85 -2.90
C TRP A 27 -6.84 0.12 -2.82
N TYR A 28 -7.70 0.28 -3.82
CA TYR A 28 -9.00 -0.43 -3.87
C TYR A 28 -8.88 -1.91 -4.23
N ARG A 29 -7.76 -2.36 -4.80
CA ARG A 29 -7.45 -3.78 -4.99
C ARG A 29 -7.18 -4.49 -3.66
N LEU A 30 -6.66 -3.77 -2.67
CA LEU A 30 -6.36 -4.30 -1.35
C LEU A 30 -7.67 -4.63 -0.59
N PRO A 31 -7.75 -5.80 0.09
CA PRO A 31 -8.91 -6.16 0.90
C PRO A 31 -9.23 -5.09 1.95
N LEU A 32 -10.51 -4.96 2.29
CA LEU A 32 -11.00 -3.92 3.19
C LEU A 32 -10.30 -3.94 4.55
N ASP A 33 -10.01 -5.12 5.08
CA ASP A 33 -9.39 -5.28 6.39
C ASP A 33 -7.98 -4.69 6.46
N TYR A 34 -7.16 -4.90 5.42
CA TYR A 34 -5.84 -4.27 5.34
C TYR A 34 -5.94 -2.76 5.19
N ARG A 35 -6.86 -2.26 4.36
CA ARG A 35 -7.09 -0.82 4.23
C ARG A 35 -7.47 -0.19 5.57
N ARG A 36 -8.40 -0.81 6.29
CA ARG A 36 -8.83 -0.38 7.63
C ARG A 36 -7.68 -0.42 8.62
N ALA A 37 -6.88 -1.49 8.63
CA ALA A 37 -5.73 -1.61 9.53
C ALA A 37 -4.68 -0.51 9.27
N ILE A 38 -4.41 -0.18 8.01
CA ILE A 38 -3.47 0.90 7.65
C ILE A 38 -4.03 2.25 8.11
N THR A 39 -5.28 2.57 7.77
CA THR A 39 -5.88 3.87 8.07
C THR A 39 -6.13 4.08 9.57
N SER A 40 -6.64 3.07 10.29
CA SER A 40 -6.96 3.20 11.72
C SER A 40 -5.74 3.34 12.61
N ASN A 41 -4.62 2.70 12.25
CA ASN A 41 -3.39 2.79 13.03
C ASN A 41 -2.55 4.04 12.69
N TYR A 42 -2.86 4.75 11.59
CA TYR A 42 -2.10 5.91 11.14
C TYR A 42 -2.09 7.01 12.22
N ARG A 43 -0.89 7.44 12.63
CA ARG A 43 -0.63 8.42 13.71
C ARG A 43 -1.07 8.03 15.13
N VAL A 44 -1.89 6.98 15.30
CA VAL A 44 -2.33 6.49 16.62
C VAL A 44 -1.38 5.43 17.15
N HIS A 45 -1.04 4.44 16.31
CA HIS A 45 -0.20 3.30 16.68
C HIS A 45 0.86 3.05 15.59
N PRO A 46 2.01 3.76 15.62
CA PRO A 46 2.99 3.74 14.52
C PRO A 46 3.54 2.34 14.23
N THR A 47 3.78 1.53 15.26
CA THR A 47 4.23 0.13 15.09
C THR A 47 3.20 -0.72 14.37
N ASN A 48 1.93 -0.62 14.75
CA ASN A 48 0.84 -1.36 14.10
C ASN A 48 0.59 -0.87 12.67
N HIS A 49 0.78 0.42 12.43
CA HIS A 49 0.69 1.00 11.09
C HIS A 49 1.76 0.39 10.17
N LEU A 50 3.01 0.31 10.62
CA LEU A 50 4.09 -0.32 9.86
C LEU A 50 3.83 -1.81 9.62
N ALA A 51 3.33 -2.54 10.64
CA ALA A 51 2.96 -3.94 10.50
C ALA A 51 1.83 -4.14 9.46
N ALA A 52 0.80 -3.29 9.49
CA ALA A 52 -0.30 -3.34 8.51
C ALA A 52 0.18 -3.02 7.09
N MET A 53 1.10 -2.04 6.93
CA MET A 53 1.72 -1.74 5.64
C MET A 53 2.56 -2.93 5.13
N ALA A 54 3.34 -3.57 6.00
CA ALA A 54 4.13 -4.75 5.64
C ALA A 54 3.25 -5.91 5.16
N ALA A 55 2.19 -6.22 5.91
CA ALA A 55 1.23 -7.26 5.54
C ALA A 55 0.52 -6.95 4.21
N ALA A 56 0.17 -5.69 3.96
CA ALA A 56 -0.40 -5.27 2.68
C ALA A 56 0.60 -5.38 1.51
N MET A 57 1.88 -5.09 1.75
CA MET A 57 2.93 -5.29 0.74
C MET A 57 3.12 -6.77 0.38
N GLU A 58 3.09 -7.65 1.39
CA GLU A 58 3.12 -9.11 1.19
C GLU A 58 1.90 -9.60 0.40
N TRP A 59 0.70 -9.12 0.75
CA TRP A 59 -0.51 -9.43 0.00
C TRP A 59 -0.37 -9.03 -1.48
N TYR A 60 0.14 -7.83 -1.76
CA TYR A 60 0.41 -7.44 -3.13
C TYR A 60 1.43 -8.36 -3.81
N ARG A 61 2.50 -8.79 -3.12
CA ARG A 61 3.49 -9.71 -3.71
C ARG A 61 2.86 -11.05 -4.07
N ALA A 62 2.05 -11.61 -3.19
CA ALA A 62 1.32 -12.86 -3.44
C ALA A 62 0.33 -12.74 -4.62
N ASN A 63 -0.36 -11.60 -4.73
CA ASN A 63 -1.41 -11.38 -5.73
C ASN A 63 -0.96 -10.53 -6.94
N ARG A 64 0.35 -10.38 -7.14
CA ARG A 64 0.94 -9.71 -8.33
C ARG A 64 1.20 -10.67 -9.49
N GLY A 65 1.18 -11.98 -9.24
CA GLY A 65 1.52 -13.03 -10.23
C GLY A 65 0.36 -13.63 -11.02
N THR A 66 -0.89 -13.18 -10.85
CA THR A 66 -2.05 -13.73 -11.60
C THR A 66 -2.38 -13.01 -12.90
N THR A 67 -1.44 -12.22 -13.44
CA THR A 67 -1.58 -11.60 -14.76
C THR A 67 -0.32 -11.86 -15.59
N SER A 68 -0.05 -13.13 -15.86
CA SER A 68 0.87 -13.56 -16.92
C SER A 68 0.25 -14.79 -17.56
N ALA A 69 -0.64 -14.55 -18.51
CA ALA A 69 -1.12 -15.47 -19.52
C ALA A 69 -0.72 -14.91 -20.89
#